data_AF-A0A917HRR9-F1
#
_entry.id   AF-A0A917HRR9-F1
#
_cell.length_a   1.000
_cell.length_b   1.000
_cell.length_c   1.000
_cell.angle_alpha   90.00
_cell.angle_beta   90.00
_cell.angle_gamma   90.00
#
_symmetry.space_group_name_H-M   'P 1'
#
loop_
_entity.id
_entity.type
_entity.pdbx_description
1 polymer ?
#
loop_
_entity_poly.entity_id
_entity_poly.type
_entity_poly.pdbx_seq_one_letter_code
_entity_poly.pdbx_strand_id
1 'polypeptide(L)'
;MQLSLGDMTVRHMFNWRDYTGANPQQTLEAFLSVSEAVLGRLIQTPRGMMVVPMVPGEEASGAIYVYDRHRGDWYMLCFEDVDDSHFTTEGFEEAFAEYDLFRFVEHPELLLQWPEIAEA
;
A
#
# COMPACT_ATOMS: atom_id res chain seq x y z
N MET A 1 -14.80 -9.95 16.88
CA MET A 1 -13.74 -10.74 16.22
C MET A 1 -12.47 -9.93 16.36
N GLN A 2 -11.38 -10.56 16.76
CA GLN A 2 -10.06 -9.94 16.79
C GLN A 2 -9.44 -10.15 15.42
N LEU A 3 -8.88 -9.08 14.82
CA LEU A 3 -8.25 -9.16 13.51
C LEU A 3 -6.88 -9.85 13.65
N SER A 4 -6.48 -10.63 12.64
CA SER A 4 -5.29 -11.50 12.73
C SER A 4 -3.95 -10.74 12.77
N LEU A 5 -3.93 -9.48 12.34
CA LEU A 5 -2.72 -8.62 12.31
C LEU A 5 -2.84 -7.40 13.24
N GLY A 6 -3.79 -7.42 14.17
CA GLY A 6 -4.04 -6.32 15.11
C GLY A 6 -4.70 -5.10 14.46
N ASP A 7 -4.53 -3.94 15.07
CA ASP A 7 -5.10 -2.70 14.52
C ASP A 7 -4.30 -2.23 13.30
N MET A 8 -5.02 -1.79 12.26
CA MET A 8 -4.41 -1.16 11.10
C MET A 8 -4.19 0.32 11.39
N THR A 9 -3.05 0.87 10.96
CA THR A 9 -2.77 2.31 10.92
C THR A 9 -2.33 2.69 9.51
N VAL A 10 -2.22 3.99 9.24
CA VAL A 10 -1.78 4.50 7.93
C VAL A 10 -0.54 5.36 8.12
N ARG A 11 0.42 5.23 7.22
CA ARG A 11 1.55 6.16 7.08
C ARG A 11 1.42 6.88 5.75
N HIS A 12 1.25 8.20 5.77
CA HIS A 12 1.30 9.00 4.56
C HIS A 12 2.74 9.11 4.05
N MET A 13 2.97 8.79 2.77
CA MET A 13 4.29 8.91 2.18
C MET A 13 4.50 10.34 1.68
N PHE A 14 5.43 11.07 2.30
CA PHE A 14 5.70 12.45 1.92
C PHE A 14 6.30 12.58 0.51
N ASN A 15 5.82 13.61 -0.19
CA ASN A 15 6.37 14.18 -1.42
C ASN A 15 6.60 13.22 -2.62
N TRP A 16 5.59 12.39 -2.93
CA TRP A 16 5.64 11.56 -4.15
C TRP A 16 5.09 12.24 -5.41
N ARG A 17 4.44 13.42 -5.30
CA ARG A 17 3.84 14.12 -6.45
C ARG A 17 4.84 14.37 -7.57
N ASP A 18 6.09 14.66 -7.22
CA ASP A 18 7.19 14.86 -8.18
C ASP A 18 7.61 13.57 -8.91
N TYR A 19 7.24 12.41 -8.37
CA TYR A 19 7.51 11.07 -8.93
C TYR A 19 6.25 10.44 -9.55
N THR A 20 5.13 11.17 -9.60
CA THR A 20 3.93 10.69 -10.30
C THR A 20 4.12 10.83 -11.81
N GLY A 21 3.84 9.74 -12.52
CA GLY A 21 3.86 9.73 -13.98
C GLY A 21 2.61 10.37 -14.57
N ALA A 22 2.61 10.63 -15.88
CA ALA A 22 1.46 11.22 -16.57
C ALA A 22 0.23 10.29 -16.59
N ASN A 23 0.40 9.02 -16.22
CA ASN A 23 -0.66 8.03 -16.12
C ASN A 23 -0.35 7.00 -15.01
N PRO A 24 -1.34 6.18 -14.59
CA PRO A 24 -1.16 5.24 -13.49
C PRO A 24 -0.03 4.23 -13.68
N GLN A 25 0.21 3.78 -14.92
CA GLN A 25 1.27 2.83 -15.23
C GLN A 25 2.66 3.46 -14.98
N GLN A 26 2.86 4.70 -15.44
CA GLN A 26 4.11 5.43 -15.21
C GLN A 26 4.32 5.74 -13.72
N THR A 27 3.25 6.06 -12.98
CA THR A 27 3.34 6.24 -11.52
C THR A 27 3.75 4.94 -10.82
N LEU A 28 3.20 3.80 -11.23
CA LEU A 28 3.60 2.50 -10.71
C LEU A 28 5.07 2.18 -11.02
N GLU A 29 5.49 2.39 -12.26
CA GLU A 29 6.88 2.16 -12.68
C GLU A 29 7.86 3.06 -11.93
N ALA A 30 7.53 4.35 -11.77
CA ALA A 30 8.33 5.27 -10.97
C ALA A 30 8.40 4.84 -9.51
N PHE A 31 7.28 4.40 -8.93
CA PHE A 31 7.23 3.88 -7.57
C PHE A 31 8.16 2.68 -7.37
N LEU A 32 8.00 1.65 -8.21
CA LEU A 32 8.83 0.44 -8.16
C LEU A 32 10.31 0.72 -8.41
N SER A 33 10.62 1.69 -9.30
CA SER A 33 11.99 2.08 -9.60
C SER A 33 12.66 2.77 -8.43
N VAL A 34 11.97 3.66 -7.71
CA VAL A 34 12.55 4.37 -6.56
C VAL A 34 12.71 3.42 -5.36
N SER A 35 11.79 2.45 -5.20
CA SER A 35 11.88 1.45 -4.14
C SER A 35 12.80 0.28 -4.48
N GLU A 36 13.44 0.26 -5.65
CA GLU A 36 14.25 -0.86 -6.17
C GLU A 36 13.53 -2.23 -6.09
N ALA A 37 12.20 -2.23 -6.27
CA ALA A 37 11.35 -3.39 -6.02
C ALA A 37 10.75 -3.97 -7.30
N VAL A 38 10.31 -5.23 -7.22
CA VAL A 38 9.44 -5.86 -8.23
C VAL A 38 8.00 -5.88 -7.75
N LEU A 39 7.06 -5.91 -8.70
CA LEU A 39 5.63 -5.96 -8.39
C LEU A 39 5.22 -7.38 -7.98
N GLY A 40 4.84 -7.57 -6.71
CA GLY A 40 4.25 -8.81 -6.23
C GLY A 40 2.74 -8.88 -6.48
N ARG A 41 2.01 -7.81 -6.13
CA ARG A 41 0.57 -7.67 -6.35
C ARG A 41 0.17 -6.28 -6.79
N LEU A 42 -0.89 -6.22 -7.60
CA LEU A 42 -1.47 -4.98 -8.10
C LEU A 42 -3.00 -5.11 -8.19
N ILE A 43 -3.69 -4.17 -7.58
CA ILE A 43 -5.14 -3.98 -7.71
C ILE A 43 -5.36 -2.54 -8.15
N GLN A 44 -6.20 -2.32 -9.17
CA GLN A 44 -6.45 -0.98 -9.69
C GLN A 44 -7.94 -0.72 -9.84
N THR A 45 -8.34 0.51 -9.52
CA THR A 45 -9.65 1.09 -9.84
C THR A 45 -9.42 2.42 -10.57
N PRO A 46 -10.47 3.08 -11.09
CA PRO A 46 -10.33 4.43 -11.61
C PRO A 46 -9.81 5.45 -10.57
N ARG A 47 -10.05 5.22 -9.27
CA ARG A 47 -9.73 6.16 -8.18
C ARG A 47 -8.43 5.86 -7.47
N GLY A 48 -8.04 4.59 -7.38
CA GLY A 48 -6.88 4.18 -6.59
C GLY A 48 -6.08 3.05 -7.20
N MET A 49 -4.90 2.81 -6.63
CA MET A 49 -4.11 1.60 -6.86
C MET A 49 -3.65 1.04 -5.52
N MET A 50 -3.67 -0.27 -5.37
CA MET A 50 -2.99 -0.95 -4.29
C MET A 50 -1.88 -1.81 -4.87
N VAL A 51 -0.71 -1.71 -4.27
CA VAL A 51 0.50 -2.38 -4.74
C VAL A 51 1.18 -3.05 -3.56
N VAL A 52 1.77 -4.22 -3.85
CA VAL A 52 2.68 -4.90 -2.95
C VAL A 52 4.03 -5.03 -3.66
N PRO A 53 4.92 -4.03 -3.56
CA PRO A 53 6.31 -4.17 -3.98
C PRO A 53 7.00 -5.23 -3.12
N MET A 54 7.93 -5.97 -3.72
CA MET A 54 8.76 -6.97 -3.04
C MET A 54 10.22 -6.84 -3.49
N VAL A 55 11.14 -7.20 -2.61
CA VAL A 55 12.56 -7.34 -2.95
C VAL A 55 12.73 -8.53 -3.91
N PRO A 56 13.45 -8.37 -5.03
CA PRO A 56 13.66 -9.45 -5.98
C PRO A 56 14.30 -10.68 -5.34
N GLY A 57 13.58 -11.82 -5.37
CA GLY A 57 14.05 -13.09 -4.81
C GLY A 57 13.73 -13.31 -3.33
N GLU A 58 13.06 -12.35 -2.66
CA GLU A 58 12.63 -12.48 -1.27
C GLU A 58 11.10 -12.41 -1.17
N GLU A 59 10.44 -13.57 -1.09
CA GLU A 59 8.98 -13.68 -1.14
C GLU A 59 8.24 -13.16 0.11
N ALA A 60 8.98 -12.86 1.19
CA ALA A 60 8.47 -12.34 2.47
C ALA A 60 9.03 -10.95 2.78
N SER A 61 9.08 -10.08 1.76
CA SER A 61 9.63 -8.71 1.84
C SER A 61 8.62 -7.64 1.41
N GLY A 62 7.34 -7.99 1.35
CA GLY A 62 6.28 -7.13 0.87
C GLY A 62 5.87 -6.05 1.86
N ALA A 63 5.29 -4.98 1.32
CA ALA A 63 4.60 -3.94 2.07
C ALA A 63 3.36 -3.50 1.29
N ILE A 64 2.26 -3.14 1.97
CA ILE A 64 1.02 -2.77 1.30
C ILE A 64 0.95 -1.25 1.15
N TYR A 65 0.85 -0.79 -0.10
CA TYR A 65 0.69 0.64 -0.41
C TYR A 65 -0.59 0.91 -1.18
N VAL A 66 -1.18 2.07 -0.94
CA VAL A 66 -2.35 2.60 -1.65
C VAL A 66 -2.02 3.97 -2.23
N TYR A 67 -2.31 4.15 -3.52
CA TYR A 67 -2.20 5.43 -4.22
C TYR A 67 -3.57 6.06 -4.43
N ASP A 68 -3.77 7.28 -3.94
CA ASP A 68 -4.91 8.12 -4.29
C ASP A 68 -4.61 8.84 -5.62
N ARG A 69 -5.29 8.44 -6.71
CA ARG A 69 -5.07 9.03 -8.03
C ARG A 69 -5.57 10.46 -8.16
N HIS A 70 -6.57 10.85 -7.36
CA HIS A 70 -7.13 12.19 -7.40
C HIS A 70 -6.20 13.19 -6.70
N ARG A 71 -5.59 12.77 -5.59
CA ARG A 71 -4.69 13.64 -4.80
C ARG A 71 -3.23 13.51 -5.22
N GLY A 72 -2.83 12.39 -5.81
CA GLY A 72 -1.46 12.10 -6.15
C GLY A 72 -0.61 11.72 -4.94
N ASP A 73 -1.23 11.15 -3.91
CA ASP A 73 -0.59 10.81 -2.63
C ASP A 73 -0.51 9.30 -2.46
N TRP A 74 0.59 8.82 -1.88
CA TRP A 74 0.79 7.42 -1.52
C TRP A 74 0.64 7.25 -0.01
N TYR A 75 0.07 6.12 0.38
CA TYR A 75 -0.14 5.71 1.76
C TYR A 75 0.38 4.29 1.93
N MET A 76 1.10 4.03 3.00
CA MET A 76 1.45 2.68 3.44
C MET A 76 0.43 2.24 4.49
N LEU A 77 -0.06 1.01 4.37
CA LEU A 77 -0.86 0.39 5.42
C LEU A 77 0.06 -0.34 6.38
N CYS A 78 -0.04 -0.01 7.65
CA CYS A 78 0.76 -0.56 8.73
C CYS A 78 -0.15 -1.40 9.65
N PHE A 79 0.38 -2.47 10.21
CA PHE A 79 -0.39 -3.40 11.05
C PHE A 79 0.37 -3.66 12.35
N GLU A 80 -0.34 -3.73 13.48
CA GLU A 80 0.28 -3.81 14.80
C GLU A 80 1.11 -5.08 15.03
N ASP A 81 0.60 -6.24 14.59
CA ASP A 81 1.18 -7.55 14.92
C ASP A 81 2.15 -8.11 13.85
N VAL A 82 2.46 -7.33 12.80
CA VAL A 82 3.39 -7.73 11.73
C VAL A 82 4.33 -6.59 11.36
N ASP A 83 5.58 -6.92 11.07
CA ASP A 83 6.51 -5.95 10.50
C ASP A 83 6.00 -5.53 9.12
N ASP A 84 5.79 -4.22 8.94
CA ASP A 84 5.27 -3.61 7.72
C ASP A 84 6.07 -3.97 6.45
N SER A 85 7.31 -4.49 6.60
CA SER A 85 8.22 -4.87 5.53
C SER A 85 8.29 -6.38 5.24
N HIS A 86 7.52 -7.21 5.93
CA HIS A 86 7.59 -8.69 5.83
C HIS A 86 6.33 -9.35 5.28
N PHE A 87 5.49 -8.64 4.52
CA PHE A 87 4.30 -9.25 3.92
C PHE A 87 4.68 -10.28 2.85
N THR A 88 4.08 -11.46 2.95
CA THR A 88 4.06 -12.42 1.84
C THR A 88 2.88 -12.14 0.91
N THR A 89 2.93 -12.73 -0.27
CA THR A 89 1.79 -12.70 -1.19
C THR A 89 0.54 -13.35 -0.60
N GLU A 90 0.70 -14.44 0.15
CA GLU A 90 -0.42 -15.16 0.78
C GLU A 90 -1.01 -14.35 1.95
N GLY A 91 -0.16 -13.80 2.81
CA GLY A 91 -0.60 -12.92 3.90
C GLY A 91 -1.29 -11.66 3.39
N PHE A 92 -0.92 -11.16 2.20
CA PHE A 92 -1.66 -10.10 1.54
C PHE A 92 -3.10 -10.53 1.20
N GLU A 93 -3.33 -11.71 0.62
CA GLU A 93 -4.69 -12.14 0.25
C GLU A 93 -5.59 -12.31 1.49
N GLU A 94 -5.02 -12.81 2.60
CA GLU A 94 -5.70 -12.93 3.89
C GLU A 94 -6.06 -11.54 4.45
N ALA A 95 -5.09 -10.64 4.52
CA ALA A 95 -5.32 -9.26 4.98
C ALA A 95 -6.32 -8.52 4.07
N PHE A 96 -6.24 -8.73 2.77
CA PHE A 96 -7.12 -8.12 1.78
C PHE A 96 -8.59 -8.45 2.04
N ALA A 97 -8.88 -9.71 2.37
CA ALA A 97 -10.22 -10.16 2.71
C ALA A 97 -10.64 -9.74 4.12
N GLU A 98 -9.77 -9.90 5.12
CA GLU A 98 -10.12 -9.67 6.52
C GLU A 98 -10.35 -8.19 6.86
N TYR A 99 -9.52 -7.30 6.29
CA TYR A 99 -9.59 -5.86 6.55
C TYR A 99 -10.43 -5.10 5.52
N ASP A 100 -11.06 -5.81 4.58
CA ASP A 100 -11.82 -5.22 3.47
C ASP A 100 -10.98 -4.18 2.71
N LEU A 101 -9.72 -4.53 2.39
CA LEU A 101 -8.76 -3.56 1.87
C LEU A 101 -9.17 -2.98 0.51
N PHE A 102 -10.00 -3.69 -0.25
CA PHE A 102 -10.56 -3.20 -1.51
C PHE A 102 -11.24 -1.84 -1.37
N ARG A 103 -11.90 -1.59 -0.24
CA ARG A 103 -12.61 -0.32 0.02
C ARG A 103 -11.69 0.90 -0.06
N PHE A 104 -10.41 0.75 0.29
CA PHE A 104 -9.43 1.83 0.23
C PHE A 104 -8.90 2.07 -1.19
N VAL A 105 -9.06 1.11 -2.09
CA VAL A 105 -8.75 1.28 -3.52
C VAL A 105 -9.93 1.93 -4.25
N GLU A 106 -11.17 1.64 -3.83
CA GLU A 106 -12.37 2.31 -4.35
C GLU A 106 -12.55 3.73 -3.81
N HIS A 107 -12.15 3.94 -2.55
CA HIS A 107 -12.31 5.20 -1.81
C HIS A 107 -11.04 5.55 -1.02
N PRO A 108 -9.93 5.91 -1.70
CA PRO A 108 -8.66 6.20 -1.04
C PRO A 108 -8.74 7.38 -0.05
N GLU A 109 -9.71 8.29 -0.22
CA GLU A 109 -9.97 9.38 0.70
C GLU A 109 -10.33 8.93 2.14
N LEU A 110 -10.76 7.67 2.31
CA LEU A 110 -11.04 7.10 3.63
C LEU A 110 -9.77 6.95 4.48
N LEU A 111 -8.60 6.85 3.85
CA LEU A 111 -7.32 6.73 4.56
C LEU A 111 -6.99 7.98 5.38
N LEU A 112 -7.55 9.13 5.01
CA LEU A 112 -7.39 10.39 5.77
C LEU A 112 -8.09 10.38 7.14
N GLN A 113 -9.01 9.44 7.34
CA GLN A 113 -9.76 9.29 8.58
C GLN A 113 -9.15 8.20 9.48
N TRP A 114 -8.14 7.48 8.97
CA TRP A 114 -7.50 6.40 9.69
C TRP A 114 -6.40 6.94 10.61
N PRO A 115 -6.15 6.31 11.77
CA PRO A 115 -5.08 6.73 12.66
C PRO A 115 -3.74 6.75 11.91
N GLU A 116 -3.08 7.91 11.94
CA GLU A 116 -1.75 8.07 11.32
C GLU A 116 -0.67 7.64 12.31
N ILE A 117 0.29 6.84 11.86
CA ILE A 117 1.48 6.53 12.64
C ILE A 117 2.50 7.66 12.43
N ALA A 118 2.90 8.33 13.51
CA ALA A 118 3.96 9.34 13.45
C ALA A 118 5.31 8.65 13.19
N GLU A 119 6.15 9.24 12.33
CA GLU A 119 7.55 8.79 12.18
C GLU A 119 8.24 8.87 13.56
N ALA A 120 8.77 7.74 14.03
CA ALA A 120 9.52 7.63 15.27
C ALA A 120 10.98 8.07 15.09
#